data_AF-V2W4R8-F1
#
_entry.id   AF-V2W4R8-F1
#
_cell.length_a   1.000
_cell.length_b   1.000
_cell.length_c   1.000
_cell.angle_alpha   90.00
_cell.angle_beta   90.00
_cell.angle_gamma   90.00
#
_symmetry.space_group_name_H-M   'P 1'
#
loop_
_entity.id
_entity.type
_entity.pdbx_description
1 polymer ?
#
loop_
_entity_poly.entity_id
_entity_poly.type
_entity_poly.pdbx_seq_one_letter_code
_entity_poly.pdbx_strand_id
1 'polypeptide(L)' 'MQKKPDVFPSIGGRKVEQRQQILEVSDITPSSEQIKFLEGQVEFEVEFQMSMIGDDSDLLMGLKMTGMFDLSNMALI' A
#
# COMPACT_ATOMS: atom_id res chain seq x y z
N MET A 1 -4.68 2.00 -13.67
CA MET A 1 -5.81 2.43 -12.81
C MET A 1 -5.67 1.75 -11.47
N GLN A 2 -5.29 2.47 -10.42
CA GLN A 2 -5.00 1.87 -9.10
C GLN A 2 -5.41 2.77 -7.91
N LYS A 3 -6.30 3.74 -8.14
CA LYS A 3 -6.94 4.50 -7.05
C LYS A 3 -8.25 3.80 -6.70
N LYS A 4 -8.20 2.91 -5.72
CA LYS A 4 -9.41 2.30 -5.19
C LYS A 4 -10.14 3.31 -4.30
N PRO A 5 -11.47 3.40 -4.37
CA PRO A 5 -12.24 4.10 -3.35
C PRO A 5 -12.02 3.43 -1.98
N ASP A 6 -12.21 4.20 -0.91
CA ASP A 6 -12.19 3.71 0.48
C ASP A 6 -10.86 3.12 0.96
N VAL A 7 -9.74 3.72 0.54
CA VAL A 7 -8.41 3.39 1.08
C VAL A 7 -8.10 4.21 2.31
N PHE A 8 -7.82 3.51 3.42
CA PHE A 8 -7.25 4.13 4.61
C PHE A 8 -5.74 4.29 4.44
N PRO A 9 -5.19 5.52 4.53
CA PRO A 9 -3.76 5.71 4.46
C PRO A 9 -3.09 5.11 5.70
N SER A 10 -2.14 4.20 5.48
CA SER A 10 -1.27 3.72 6.55
C SER A 10 -0.12 4.71 6.73
N ILE A 11 -0.13 5.45 7.84
CA ILE A 11 0.89 6.47 8.12
C ILE A 11 1.78 6.00 9.28
N GLY A 12 3.05 5.77 9.00
CA GLY A 12 4.06 5.44 10.00
C GLY A 12 4.64 6.69 10.66
N GLY A 13 4.83 6.65 11.98
CA GLY A 13 5.49 7.72 12.75
C GLY A 13 6.23 7.16 13.95
N ARG A 14 7.34 7.79 14.34
CA ARG A 14 8.14 7.39 15.51
C ARG A 14 7.92 8.27 16.73
N LYS A 15 7.19 9.36 16.56
CA LYS A 15 6.92 10.38 17.57
C LYS A 15 5.43 10.47 17.90
N VAL A 16 5.09 10.77 19.15
CA VAL A 16 3.70 10.85 19.62
C VAL A 16 2.97 12.03 18.96
N GLU A 17 3.67 13.13 18.72
CA GLU A 17 3.09 14.33 18.11
C GLU A 17 2.62 14.05 16.68
N GLN A 18 3.31 13.18 15.95
CA GLN A 18 2.91 12.75 14.60
C GLN A 18 1.60 11.95 14.65
N ARG A 19 1.43 11.09 15.65
CA ARG A 19 0.17 10.35 15.85
C ARG A 19 -0.98 11.31 16.16
N GLN A 20 -0.73 12.31 17.00
CA GLN A 20 -1.74 13.31 17.35
C GLN A 20 -2.18 14.14 16.13
N GLN A 21 -1.23 14.57 15.30
CA GLN A 21 -1.51 15.27 14.05
C GLN A 21 -2.30 14.43 13.04
N ILE A 22 -2.04 13.12 12.96
CA ILE A 22 -2.80 12.21 12.08
C ILE A 22 -4.26 12.12 12.53
N LEU A 23 -4.52 12.08 13.83
CA LEU A 23 -5.88 12.08 14.38
C LEU A 23 -6.60 13.39 14.10
N GLU A 24 -5.92 14.53 14.20
CA GLU A 24 -6.52 15.84 13.91
C GLU A 24 -6.88 16.01 12.42
N VAL A 25 -6.14 15.37 11.52
CA VAL A 25 -6.40 15.42 10.08
C VAL A 25 -7.52 14.47 9.64
N SER A 26 -7.87 13.44 10.41
CA SER A 26 -8.90 12.47 10.00
C SER A 26 -10.28 13.11 9.79
N ASP A 27 -10.53 14.24 10.46
CA ASP A 27 -11.81 14.97 10.37
C ASP A 27 -11.84 15.98 9.21
N ILE A 28 -10.73 16.12 8.47
CA ILE A 28 -10.60 17.07 7.36
C ILE A 28 -10.90 16.37 6.04
N THR A 29 -11.93 16.83 5.34
CA THR A 29 -12.22 16.39 3.96
C THR A 29 -11.77 17.47 2.96
N PRO A 30 -10.76 17.20 2.11
CA PRO A 30 -10.32 18.16 1.09
C PRO A 30 -11.38 18.37 0.00
N SER A 31 -11.37 19.55 -0.62
CA SER A 31 -12.25 19.85 -1.75
C SER A 31 -11.81 19.09 -3.00
N SER A 32 -12.73 18.93 -3.96
CA SER A 32 -12.45 18.24 -5.23
C SER A 32 -11.32 18.88 -6.03
N GLU A 33 -11.10 20.19 -5.90
CA GLU A 33 -9.99 20.91 -6.55
C GLU A 33 -8.65 20.59 -5.90
N GLN A 34 -8.62 20.53 -4.56
CA GLN A 34 -7.43 20.16 -3.79
C GLN A 34 -7.00 18.72 -4.07
N ILE A 35 -7.97 17.80 -4.18
CA ILE A 35 -7.70 16.40 -4.56
C ILE A 35 -7.03 16.38 -5.93
N LYS A 36 -7.65 17.00 -6.96
CA LYS A 36 -7.06 17.04 -8.32
C LYS A 36 -5.65 17.60 -8.36
N PHE A 37 -5.37 18.62 -7.55
CA PHE A 37 -4.02 19.18 -7.45
C PHE A 37 -3.02 18.17 -6.85
N LEU A 38 -3.38 17.50 -5.75
CA LEU A 38 -2.55 16.48 -5.09
C LEU A 38 -2.30 15.28 -6.00
N GLU A 39 -3.32 14.86 -6.73
CA GLU A 39 -3.27 13.73 -7.66
C GLU A 39 -2.34 13.95 -8.86
N GLY A 40 -2.00 15.21 -9.19
CA GLY A 40 -1.15 15.57 -10.31
C GLY A 40 0.32 15.84 -9.96
N GLN A 41 0.72 15.74 -8.69
CA GLN A 41 2.09 16.10 -8.27
C GLN A 41 3.14 15.04 -8.59
N VAL A 42 2.81 13.75 -8.47
CA VAL A 42 3.79 12.65 -8.58
C VAL A 42 3.15 11.45 -9.27
N GLU A 43 3.92 10.75 -10.10
CA GLU A 43 3.50 9.48 -10.68
C GLU A 43 3.30 8.42 -9.58
N PHE A 44 2.29 7.57 -9.73
CA PHE A 44 1.98 6.55 -8.74
C PHE A 44 3.05 5.46 -8.77
N GLU A 45 3.76 5.29 -7.65
CA GLU A 45 4.83 4.31 -7.49
C GLU A 45 4.36 3.15 -6.60
N VAL A 46 4.31 1.94 -7.16
CA VAL A 46 3.75 0.75 -6.48
C VAL A 46 4.78 0.04 -5.58
N GLU A 47 5.94 0.67 -5.34
CA GLU A 47 7.13 -0.06 -4.91
C GLU A 47 7.00 -0.79 -3.57
N PHE A 48 6.34 -0.22 -2.55
CA PHE A 48 6.39 -0.80 -1.21
C PHE A 48 5.81 -2.23 -1.14
N GLN A 49 4.61 -2.44 -1.69
CA GLN A 49 3.96 -3.75 -1.63
C GLN A 49 4.52 -4.70 -2.68
N MET A 50 4.79 -4.19 -3.89
CA MET A 50 5.24 -5.02 -5.01
C MET A 50 6.69 -5.48 -4.85
N SER A 51 7.56 -4.66 -4.24
CA SER A 51 8.94 -5.07 -3.94
C SER A 51 9.02 -6.14 -2.85
N MET A 52 8.08 -6.12 -1.91
CA MET A 52 8.04 -7.10 -0.81
C MET A 52 7.29 -8.38 -1.19
N ILE A 53 6.10 -8.26 -1.77
CA ILE A 53 5.18 -9.39 -2.00
C ILE A 53 5.26 -9.92 -3.43
N GLY A 54 5.50 -9.05 -4.41
CA GLY A 54 5.43 -9.38 -5.83
C GLY A 54 4.08 -9.00 -6.45
N ASP A 55 3.98 -9.18 -7.77
CA ASP A 55 2.83 -8.91 -8.63
C ASP A 55 2.00 -10.16 -8.94
N ASP A 56 2.01 -11.15 -8.04
CA ASP A 56 1.45 -12.49 -8.22
C ASP A 56 2.08 -13.29 -9.40
N SER A 57 3.07 -12.73 -10.11
CA SER A 57 3.80 -13.45 -11.17
C SER A 57 4.76 -14.49 -10.63
N ASP A 58 5.12 -14.40 -9.35
CA ASP A 58 6.12 -15.24 -8.73
C ASP A 58 5.87 -15.37 -7.21
N LEU A 59 6.45 -16.39 -6.61
CA LEU A 59 6.37 -16.62 -5.17
C LEU A 59 7.04 -15.46 -4.40
N LEU A 60 6.44 -15.11 -3.26
CA LEU A 60 7.00 -14.21 -2.26
C LEU A 60 8.47 -14.57 -2.01
N MET A 61 9.35 -13.57 -2.02
CA MET A 61 10.81 -13.79 -1.93
C MET A 61 11.21 -14.62 -0.71
N GLY A 62 10.53 -14.47 0.43
CA GLY A 62 10.73 -15.29 1.61
C GLY A 62 10.47 -16.78 1.39
N LEU A 63 9.44 -17.14 0.61
CA LEU A 63 9.11 -18.54 0.29
C LEU A 63 10.16 -19.18 -0.63
N LYS A 64 10.74 -18.42 -1.56
CA LYS A 64 11.80 -18.92 -2.46
C LYS A 64 13.04 -19.40 -1.70
N MET A 65 13.34 -18.78 -0.55
CA MET A 65 14.54 -19.06 0.22
C MET A 65 14.41 -20.28 1.16
N THR A 66 13.21 -20.79 1.41
CA THR A 66 12.97 -21.88 2.39
C THR A 66 12.94 -23.29 1.79
N GLY A 67 13.06 -23.43 0.46
CA GLY A 67 13.20 -24.72 -0.23
C GLY A 67 11.88 -25.30 -0.77
N MET A 68 11.86 -25.44 -2.10
CA MET A 68 10.94 -26.17 -3.00
C MET A 68 9.45 -26.26 -2.60
N PHE A 69 8.64 -25.34 -3.12
CA PHE A 69 7.18 -25.47 -3.17
C PHE A 69 6.77 -26.09 -4.52
N ASP A 70 5.98 -27.16 -4.47
CA ASP A 70 5.32 -27.72 -5.66
C ASP A 70 4.03 -26.95 -5.94
N LEU A 71 4.08 -26.10 -6.97
CA LEU A 71 2.97 -25.25 -7.40
C LEU A 71 1.81 -26.07 -8.00
N SER A 72 1.99 -27.35 -8.32
CA SER A 72 0.95 -28.17 -8.95
C SER A 72 -0.18 -28.59 -8.01
N ASN A 73 -0.01 -28.45 -6.68
CA ASN A 73 -0.98 -28.87 -5.66
C ASN A 73 -1.52 -27.73 -4.77
N MET A 74 -1.21 -26.47 -5.06
CA MET A 74 -1.79 -25.33 -4.34
C MET A 74 -3.19 -25.01 -4.85
N ALA A 75 -4.17 -25.85 -4.52
CA ALA A 75 -5.57 -25.51 -4.64
C ALA A 75 -5.96 -24.53 -3.52
N LEU A 76 -6.51 -23.38 -3.91
CA LEU A 76 -7.17 -22.43 -3.00
C LEU A 76 -8.31 -23.16 -2.28
N ILE A 77 -8.23 -23.23 -0.94
CA ILE A 77 -9.38 -23.51 -0.06
C ILE A 77 -10.08 -22.19 0.23
#